data_AF-A0A8J7FQZ4-F1
#
_entry.id   AF-A0A8J7FQZ4-F1
#
_cell.length_a   1.000
_cell.length_b   1.000
_cell.length_c   1.000
_cell.angle_alpha   90.00
_cell.angle_beta   90.00
_cell.angle_gamma   90.00
#
_symmetry.space_group_name_H-M   'P 1'
#
loop_
_entity.id
_entity.type
_entity.pdbx_description
1 polymer ?
#
loop_
_entity_poly.entity_id
_entity_poly.type
_entity_poly.pdbx_seq_one_letter_code
_entity_poly.pdbx_strand_id
1 'polypeptide(L)' 'MNNALTLQHFKQIHHIDEIIEIAHNSWWVYRRSIKANGSLSINPRVVFFGSSKEAAARWLEQQAAPAAY' A
#
# COMPACT_ATOMS: atom_id res chain seq x y z
N MET A 1 -28.94 -15.87 -23.57
CA MET A 1 -28.30 -14.55 -23.34
C MET A 1 -27.61 -14.64 -21.99
N ASN A 2 -26.28 -14.82 -21.98
CA ASN A 2 -25.52 -15.02 -20.75
C ASN A 2 -24.96 -13.68 -20.28
N ASN A 3 -25.60 -13.06 -19.28
CA ASN A 3 -25.08 -11.89 -18.60
C ASN A 3 -23.97 -12.34 -17.62
N ALA A 4 -22.80 -12.67 -18.15
CA ALA A 4 -21.60 -12.75 -17.33
C ALA A 4 -21.15 -11.31 -17.04
N LEU A 5 -21.50 -10.80 -15.86
CA LEU A 5 -20.91 -9.58 -15.31
C LEU A 5 -19.39 -9.78 -15.30
N THR A 6 -18.71 -9.19 -16.28
CA THR A 6 -17.26 -9.20 -16.36
C THR A 6 -16.75 -8.35 -15.19
N LEU A 7 -16.20 -9.01 -14.17
CA LEU A 7 -15.46 -8.39 -13.05
C LEU A 7 -14.17 -7.77 -13.59
N GLN A 8 -14.25 -6.77 -14.47
CA GLN A 8 -13.10 -6.23 -15.19
C GLN A 8 -12.14 -5.41 -14.31
N HIS A 9 -12.45 -5.17 -13.04
CA HIS A 9 -11.66 -4.29 -12.19
C HIS A 9 -11.57 -4.76 -10.73
N PHE A 10 -11.39 -6.05 -10.49
CA PHE A 10 -10.91 -6.49 -9.18
C PHE A 10 -9.40 -6.25 -9.09
N LYS A 11 -8.98 -5.11 -8.54
CA LYS A 11 -7.58 -4.87 -8.16
C LYS A 11 -7.33 -5.62 -6.85
N GLN A 12 -6.75 -6.82 -6.95
CA GLN A 12 -6.38 -7.58 -5.77
C GLN A 12 -5.38 -6.79 -4.93
N ILE A 13 -5.75 -6.48 -3.69
CA ILE A 13 -4.86 -5.83 -2.73
C ILE A 13 -3.94 -6.91 -2.17
N HIS A 14 -2.64 -6.76 -2.39
CA HIS A 14 -1.62 -7.72 -1.92
C HIS A 14 -0.84 -7.24 -0.70
N HIS A 15 -1.09 -6.02 -0.24
CA HIS A 15 -0.38 -5.43 0.88
C HIS A 15 -1.19 -4.33 1.55
N ILE A 16 -0.81 -4.01 2.77
CA ILE A 16 -1.23 -2.80 3.48
C ILE A 16 0.01 -1.94 3.73
N ASP A 17 -0.18 -0.63 3.71
CA ASP A 17 0.85 0.35 4.02
C ASP A 17 0.45 1.17 5.25
N GLU A 18 1.42 1.44 6.12
CA GLU A 18 1.22 2.14 7.38
C GLU A 18 2.30 3.23 7.54
N ILE A 19 1.88 4.47 7.81
CA ILE A 19 2.79 5.59 8.10
C ILE A 19 3.04 5.65 9.60
N ILE A 20 4.31 5.60 10.01
CA ILE A 20 4.74 5.63 11.41
C ILE A 20 5.79 6.72 11.60
N GLU A 21 5.65 7.53 12.65
CA GLU A 21 6.69 8.44 13.12
C GLU A 21 7.70 7.66 13.98
N ILE A 22 8.96 7.62 13.53
CA ILE A 22 10.05 6.91 14.22
C ILE A 22 10.84 7.85 15.13
N ALA A 23 10.93 9.12 14.73
CA ALA A 23 11.56 10.18 15.49
C ALA A 23 11.01 11.53 14.99
N HIS A 24 11.35 12.62 15.67
CA HIS A 24 11.00 13.96 15.22
C HIS A 24 11.48 14.18 13.78
N ASN A 25 10.57 14.59 12.89
CA ASN A 25 10.81 14.73 11.45
C ASN A 25 11.35 13.44 10.80
N SER A 26 10.92 12.26 11.26
CA SER A 26 11.28 10.98 10.65
C SER A 26 10.04 10.10 10.53
N TRP A 27 9.51 10.04 9.31
CA TRP A 27 8.27 9.35 8.97
C TRP A 27 8.54 8.22 7.99
N TRP A 28 8.15 7.01 8.37
CA TRP A 28 8.45 5.79 7.65
C TRP A 28 7.15 5.14 7.17
N VAL A 29 7.16 4.58 5.97
CA VAL A 29 6.06 3.75 5.47
C VAL A 29 6.46 2.29 5.58
N TYR A 30 5.72 1.56 6.39
CA TYR A 30 5.85 0.11 6.51
C TYR A 30 4.82 -0.58 5.64
N ARG A 31 5.29 -1.55 4.84
CA ARG A 31 4.44 -2.41 4.02
C ARG A 31 4.38 -3.81 4.60
N ARG A 32 3.16 -4.32 4.80
CA ARG A 32 2.91 -5.74 5.12
C ARG A 32 2.22 -6.40 3.96
N SER A 33 2.73 -7.54 3.51
CA SER A 33 2.09 -8.32 2.45
C SER A 33 0.92 -9.14 3.01
N ILE A 34 -0.16 -9.23 2.25
CA ILE A 34 -1.27 -10.14 2.50
C ILE A 34 -0.91 -11.48 1.86
N LYS A 35 -0.81 -12.53 2.66
CA LYS A 35 -0.53 -13.89 2.21
C LYS A 35 -1.78 -14.47 1.53
N ALA A 36 -1.62 -15.58 0.81
CA ALA A 36 -2.72 -16.27 0.13
C ALA A 36 -3.89 -16.66 1.06
N ASN A 37 -3.60 -16.88 2.35
CA ASN A 37 -4.61 -17.19 3.38
C ASN A 37 -5.24 -15.94 4.01
N GLY A 38 -5.01 -14.74 3.47
CA GLY A 38 -5.52 -13.47 4.00
C GLY A 38 -4.77 -12.93 5.23
N SER A 39 -3.82 -13.67 5.80
CA SER A 39 -3.03 -13.19 6.93
C SER A 39 -1.94 -12.20 6.49
N LEU A 40 -1.61 -11.25 7.36
CA LEU A 40 -0.51 -10.31 7.14
C LEU A 40 0.85 -10.98 7.36
N SER A 41 1.86 -10.52 6.64
CA SER A 41 3.25 -10.85 6.95
C SER A 41 3.62 -10.37 8.34
N ILE A 42 4.30 -11.24 9.10
CA ILE A 42 4.76 -10.94 10.47
C ILE A 42 5.82 -9.83 10.43
N ASN A 43 6.68 -9.87 9.41
CA ASN A 43 7.72 -8.88 9.21
C ASN A 43 7.25 -7.81 8.23
N PRO A 44 7.04 -6.57 8.66
CA PRO A 44 6.87 -5.45 7.75
C PRO A 44 8.21 -5.06 7.14
N ARG A 45 8.18 -4.46 5.94
CA ARG A 45 9.36 -3.85 5.31
C ARG A 45 9.17 -2.35 5.15
N VAL A 46 10.24 -1.57 5.26
CA VAL A 46 10.21 -0.14 4.99
C VAL A 46 10.24 0.07 3.47
N VAL A 47 9.28 0.81 2.94
CA VAL A 47 9.15 1.11 1.50
C VAL A 47 9.35 2.57 1.16
N PHE A 48 9.24 3.45 2.16
CA PHE A 48 9.53 4.87 2.04
C PHE A 48 9.99 5.41 3.39
N PHE A 49 10.84 6.43 3.37
CA PHE A 49 11.19 7.24 4.52
C PHE A 49 11.25 8.71 4.09
N GLY A 50 10.82 9.61 4.96
CA GLY A 50 10.80 11.04 4.69
C GLY A 50 10.85 11.88 5.95
N SER A 51 11.07 13.18 5.77
CA SER A 51 11.22 14.11 6.90
C SER A 51 9.90 14.67 7.43
N SER A 52 8.77 14.38 6.77
CA SER A 52 7.46 14.85 7.18
C SER A 52 6.37 13.82 6.87
N LYS A 53 5.25 13.92 7.58
CA LYS A 53 4.09 13.06 7.38
C LYS A 53 3.49 13.25 5.99
N GLU A 54 3.48 14.48 5.50
CA GLU A 54 2.94 14.88 4.21
C GLU A 54 3.73 14.23 3.07
N ALA A 55 5.06 14.12 3.20
CA ALA A 55 5.89 13.43 2.23
C ALA A 55 5.53 11.94 2.14
N ALA A 56 5.34 11.28 3.30
CA ALA A 56 4.92 9.89 3.35
C ALA A 56 3.50 9.67 2.80
N ALA A 57 2.56 10.59 3.11
CA ALA A 57 1.20 10.55 2.58
C ALA A 57 1.16 10.73 1.05
N ARG A 58 1.91 11.72 0.53
CA ARG A 58 2.03 11.95 -0.92
C ARG A 58 2.61 10.75 -1.64
N TRP A 59 3.57 10.05 -1.02
CA TRP A 59 4.09 8.81 -1.57
C TRP A 59 3.01 7.72 -1.65
N LEU A 60 2.17 7.54 -0.63
CA LEU A 60 1.04 6.59 -0.68
C LEU A 60 0.06 6.91 -1.81
N GLU A 61 -0.28 8.19 -2.00
CA GLU A 61 -1.18 8.62 -3.08
C GLU A 61 -0.60 8.25 -4.46
N GLN A 62 0.71 8.42 -4.65
CA GLN A 62 1.39 8.02 -5.89
C GLN A 62 1.37 6.50 -6.12
N GLN A 63 1.41 5.69 -5.05
CA GLN A 63 1.30 4.23 -5.18
C GLN A 63 -0.14 3.76 -5.46
N ALA A 64 -1.14 4.54 -5.05
CA ALA A 64 -2.54 4.23 -5.30
C ALA A 64 -2.95 4.52 -6.76
N ALA A 65 -2.27 5.46 -7.42
CA ALA A 65 -2.52 5.80 -8.81
C ALA A 65 -2.36 4.57 -9.73
N PRO A 66 -3.28 4.34 -10.68
CA PRO A 66 -3.12 3.28 -11.67
C PRO A 66 -1.86 3.55 -12.48
N ALA A 67 -1.04 2.51 -12.72
CA ALA A 67 0.09 2.62 -13.64
C ALA A 67 -0.46 3.01 -15.01
N ALA A 68 -0.07 4.19 -15.50
CA ALA A 68 -0.37 4.60 -16.87
C ALA A 68 0.40 3.66 -17.80
N TYR A 69 -0.33 2.84 -18.57
CA TYR A 69 0.20 2.01 -19.65
C TYR A 69 -0.16 2.62 -20.99
#